data_AF-C3ZBC8-F1
#
_entry.id   AF-C3ZBC8-F1
#
_cell.length_a   1.000
_cell.length_b   1.000
_cell.length_c   1.000
_cell.angle_alpha   90.00
_cell.angle_beta   90.00
_cell.angle_gamma   90.00
#
_symmetry.space_group_name_H-M   'P 1'
#
loop_
_entity.id
_entity.type
_entity.pdbx_description
1 polymer ?
#
loop_
_entity_poly.entity_id
_entity_poly.type
_entity_poly.pdbx_seq_one_letter_code
_entity_poly.pdbx_strand_id
1 'polypeptide(L)' 'CYYGTGINYRGTWSTTTYGAKCLEWSADNYKTEYPWANLDKNYCRNPTGLQRPFCLTED' A
#
# COMPACT_ATOMS: atom_id res chain seq x y z
N CYS A 1 -1.54 -13.36 -2.64
CA CYS A 1 -2.91 -12.91 -2.95
C CYS A 1 -3.46 -12.08 -1.78
N TYR A 2 -4.57 -11.37 -1.96
CA TYR A 2 -5.32 -10.70 -0.89
C TYR A 2 -6.80 -11.10 -0.96
N TYR A 3 -7.53 -10.94 0.14
CA TYR A 3 -8.97 -11.24 0.21
C TYR A 3 -9.78 -9.95 0.33
N GLY A 4 -10.98 -9.94 -0.26
CA GLY A 4 -11.87 -8.78 -0.25
C GLY A 4 -11.19 -7.54 -0.86
N THR A 5 -11.15 -6.44 -0.11
CA THR A 5 -10.46 -5.19 -0.51
C THR A 5 -8.95 -5.21 -0.25
N GLY A 6 -8.44 -6.20 0.49
CA GLY A 6 -7.04 -6.26 0.87
C GLY A 6 -6.62 -5.26 1.95
N ILE A 7 -7.56 -4.77 2.78
CA ILE A 7 -7.28 -3.89 3.93
C ILE A 7 -6.25 -4.53 4.92
N ASN A 8 -6.36 -5.85 5.08
CA ASN A 8 -5.48 -6.67 5.91
C ASN A 8 -4.33 -7.30 5.12
N TYR A 9 -4.10 -6.88 3.88
CA TYR A 9 -2.99 -7.38 3.10
C TYR A 9 -1.66 -6.96 3.76
N ARG A 10 -0.80 -7.93 4.01
CA ARG A 10 0.54 -7.76 4.63
C ARG A 10 1.65 -8.41 3.80
N GLY A 11 1.37 -8.69 2.53
CA GLY A 11 2.39 -9.21 1.62
C GLY A 11 3.44 -8.15 1.26
N THR A 12 4.52 -8.60 0.62
CA THR A 12 5.70 -7.81 0.26
C THR A 12 5.69 -7.32 -1.19
N TRP A 13 4.55 -7.42 -1.86
CA TRP A 13 4.43 -6.98 -3.25
C TRP A 13 4.61 -5.47 -3.36
N SER A 14 5.46 -5.01 -4.26
CA SER A 14 5.90 -3.61 -4.38
C SER A 14 5.96 -3.12 -5.84
N THR A 15 5.12 -3.68 -6.69
CA THR A 15 5.04 -3.35 -8.12
C THR A 15 3.58 -3.17 -8.51
N THR A 16 3.24 -2.15 -9.29
CA THR A 16 1.86 -1.93 -9.73
C THR A 16 1.44 -2.94 -10.79
N THR A 17 0.14 -2.99 -11.11
CA THR A 17 -0.38 -3.81 -12.21
C THR A 17 0.21 -3.46 -13.57
N TYR A 18 0.76 -2.25 -13.71
CA TYR A 18 1.38 -1.75 -14.94
C TYR A 18 2.91 -1.90 -14.93
N GLY A 19 3.49 -2.51 -13.90
CA GLY A 19 4.94 -2.72 -13.80
C GLY A 19 5.73 -1.58 -13.17
N ALA A 20 5.09 -0.48 -12.76
CA ALA A 20 5.76 0.63 -12.08
C ALA A 20 6.22 0.21 -10.68
N LYS A 21 7.38 0.71 -10.25
CA LYS A 21 7.93 0.43 -8.91
C LYS A 21 7.22 1.29 -7.88
N CYS A 22 6.76 0.66 -6.80
CA CYS A 22 6.18 1.39 -5.68
C CYS A 22 7.23 2.24 -4.96
N LEU A 23 6.85 3.44 -4.57
CA LEU A 23 7.58 4.29 -3.64
C LEU A 23 7.39 3.81 -2.21
N GLU A 24 8.38 4.12 -1.39
CA GLU A 24 8.29 3.90 0.05
C GLU A 24 7.18 4.79 0.63
N TRP A 25 6.33 4.20 1.48
CA TRP A 25 5.46 4.94 2.36
C TRP A 25 6.36 5.77 3.26
N SER A 26 6.62 7.01 2.87
CA SER A 26 7.37 7.96 3.68
C SER A 26 6.55 8.31 4.93
N ALA A 27 7.10 9.17 5.80
CA ALA A 27 6.36 9.77 6.91
C ALA A 27 5.31 10.79 6.42
N ASP A 28 4.63 10.45 5.32
CA ASP A 28 3.50 11.17 4.78
C ASP A 28 2.30 11.02 5.73
N ASN A 29 1.29 11.87 5.56
CA ASN A 29 0.09 11.92 6.40
C ASN A 29 -0.56 10.53 6.59
N TYR A 30 -0.41 9.63 5.62
CA TYR A 30 -0.90 8.26 5.68
C TYR A 30 -0.40 7.43 6.87
N LYS A 31 0.87 7.56 7.28
CA LYS A 31 1.38 6.79 8.44
C LYS A 31 0.75 7.27 9.75
N THR A 32 0.52 8.58 9.86
CA THR A 32 -0.12 9.21 11.01
C THR A 32 -1.62 8.93 11.05
N GLU A 33 -2.28 8.97 9.89
CA GLU A 33 -3.72 8.75 9.75
C GLU A 33 -4.10 7.27 9.87
N TYR A 34 -3.22 6.36 9.42
CA TYR A 34 -3.45 4.91 9.38
C TYR A 34 -2.33 4.10 10.07
N PRO A 35 -2.08 4.29 11.38
CA PRO A 35 -1.01 3.60 12.09
C PRO A 35 -1.20 2.07 12.13
N TRP A 36 -2.44 1.59 11.99
CA TRP A 36 -2.80 0.17 11.98
C TRP A 36 -2.54 -0.53 10.62
N ALA A 37 -2.29 0.24 9.56
CA ALA A 37 -2.19 -0.31 8.20
C ALA A 37 -0.82 -0.94 7.88
N ASN A 38 0.16 -0.83 8.78
CA ASN A 38 1.51 -1.36 8.61
C ASN A 38 2.11 -0.95 7.24
N LEU A 39 2.14 0.38 7.03
CA LEU A 39 2.69 1.04 5.84
C LEU A 39 4.23 0.97 5.88
N ASP A 40 4.77 -0.24 5.77
CA ASP A 40 6.20 -0.51 5.80
C ASP A 40 6.79 -0.51 4.39
N LYS A 41 8.00 0.07 4.25
CA LYS A 41 8.73 0.22 2.99
C LYS A 41 7.82 0.67 1.86
N ASN A 42 7.89 0.03 0.69
CA ASN A 42 7.13 0.33 -0.51
C ASN A 42 6.09 -0.76 -0.86
N TYR A 43 5.56 -1.46 0.15
CA TYR A 43 4.65 -2.56 -0.09
C TYR A 43 3.23 -2.08 -0.41
N CYS A 44 2.53 -2.75 -1.31
CA CYS A 44 1.13 -2.41 -1.59
C CYS A 44 0.28 -2.57 -0.32
N ARG A 45 -0.55 -1.56 -0.02
CA ARG A 45 -1.44 -1.52 1.15
C ARG A 45 -2.75 -0.86 0.76
N ASN A 46 -3.78 -1.04 1.60
CA ASN A 46 -5.07 -0.41 1.38
C ASN A 46 -5.62 0.19 2.68
N PRO A 47 -4.97 1.22 3.25
CA PRO A 47 -5.45 1.86 4.47
C PRO A 47 -6.82 2.54 4.29
N THR A 48 -7.09 3.06 3.10
CA THR A 48 -8.26 3.90 2.77
C THR A 48 -9.53 3.10 2.47
N GLY A 49 -9.46 1.76 2.42
CA GLY A 49 -10.62 0.93 2.11
C GLY A 49 -11.06 0.97 0.65
N LEU A 50 -10.14 1.28 -0.28
CA LEU A 50 -10.38 1.18 -1.73
C LEU A 50 -10.69 -0.27 -2.16
N GLN A 51 -10.99 -0.48 -3.43
CA GLN A 51 -11.33 -1.82 -3.93
C GLN A 51 -10.14 -2.81 -3.92
N ARG A 52 -8.89 -2.32 -3.88
CA ARG A 52 -7.67 -3.15 -3.91
C ARG A 52 -6.47 -2.48 -3.24
N PRO A 53 -5.45 -3.25 -2.81
CA PRO A 53 -4.15 -2.70 -2.42
C PRO A 53 -3.54 -1.85 -3.52
N PHE A 54 -2.98 -0.72 -3.11
CA PHE A 54 -2.28 0.22 -3.96
C PHE A 54 -0.94 0.61 -3.32
N CYS A 55 -0.13 1.33 -4.06
CA CYS A 55 1.07 1.99 -3.55
C CYS A 55 1.23 3.32 -4.28
N LEU A 56 2.05 4.20 -3.72
CA LEU A 56 2.43 5.44 -4.37
C LEU A 56 3.46 5.13 -5.46
N THR A 57 3.42 5.87 -6.56
CA THR A 57 4.39 5.79 -7.66
C THR A 57 4.89 7.20 -7.97
N GLU A 58 6.17 7.33 -8.32
CA GLU A 58 6.69 8.51 -9.01
C GLU A 58 6.23 8.33 -10.47
N ASP A 59 5.17 9.03 -10.88
CA ASP A 59 4.86 9.20 -12.31
C ASP A 59 5.91 10.11 -12.96
#